data_AF-N8WA09-F1
#
_entry.id   AF-N8WA09-F1
#
_cell.length_a   1.000
_cell.length_b   1.000
_cell.length_c   1.000
_cell.angle_alpha   90.00
_cell.angle_beta   90.00
_cell.angle_gamma   90.00
#
_symmetry.space_group_name_H-M   'P 1'
#
loop_
_entity.id
_entity.type
_entity.pdbx_description
1 polymer ?
#
loop_
_entity_poly.entity_id
_entity_poly.type
_entity_poly.pdbx_seq_one_letter_code
_entity_poly.pdbx_strand_id
1 'polypeptide(L)'
;MSIKISEFDYQYFVKNHFVLNLALGVLAFLSFITIFDLSTYFIKILFISSCLLYFFFCIFLYRRAKAKPDALLYAQHRLLAGYLTSFSFLLVTLSVSLNVGEIYFWSYIVLYILFNILIRFEMSAMLVRKQYLNEFTKGLNKKEEVDLYGFIFLLTRYECKINGWLIFFGFILIQMVWIAVLKEILKISAPYEFYIMPGIFFFISSFTLYNIGLKMYLPYSVLKEEVQ
;
A
#
# COMPACT_ATOMS: atom_id res chain seq x y z
N MET A 1 -13.50 -10.69 -23.67
CA MET A 1 -12.04 -10.91 -23.54
C MET A 1 -11.81 -12.08 -22.59
N SER A 2 -11.00 -13.08 -22.95
CA SER A 2 -10.59 -14.15 -22.02
C SER A 2 -9.22 -13.79 -21.46
N ILE A 3 -9.15 -13.48 -20.16
CA ILE A 3 -7.90 -13.16 -19.47
C ILE A 3 -7.39 -14.43 -18.80
N LYS A 4 -6.30 -14.98 -19.35
CA LYS A 4 -5.66 -16.16 -18.77
C LYS A 4 -4.74 -15.76 -17.63
N ILE A 5 -4.69 -16.63 -16.63
CA ILE A 5 -3.70 -16.57 -15.56
C ILE A 5 -2.53 -17.43 -16.03
N SER A 6 -1.38 -16.81 -16.26
CA SER A 6 -0.17 -17.55 -16.62
C SER A 6 0.41 -18.25 -15.39
N GLU A 7 1.26 -19.26 -15.61
CA GLU A 7 2.00 -19.90 -14.51
C GLU A 7 2.95 -18.90 -13.81
N PHE A 8 3.46 -17.92 -14.56
CA PHE A 8 4.19 -16.78 -14.02
C PHE A 8 3.34 -15.97 -13.04
N ASP A 9 2.08 -15.69 -13.39
CA ASP A 9 1.16 -14.94 -12.52
C ASP A 9 0.93 -15.68 -11.20
N TYR A 10 0.77 -17.01 -11.25
CA TYR A 10 0.62 -17.84 -10.07
C TYR A 10 1.85 -17.80 -9.16
N GLN A 11 3.04 -18.09 -9.72
CA GLN A 11 4.27 -18.16 -8.94
C GLN A 11 4.66 -16.80 -8.34
N TYR A 12 4.56 -15.73 -9.14
CA TYR A 12 4.97 -14.40 -8.72
C TYR A 12 3.96 -13.76 -7.76
N PHE A 13 2.66 -13.78 -8.08
CA PHE A 13 1.67 -13.03 -7.29
C PHE A 13 1.08 -13.80 -6.12
N VAL A 14 1.04 -15.14 -6.14
CA VAL A 14 0.50 -15.91 -5.01
C VAL A 14 1.61 -16.32 -4.06
N LYS A 15 2.68 -16.93 -4.58
CA LYS A 15 3.72 -17.50 -3.73
C LYS A 15 4.71 -16.42 -3.28
N ASN A 16 5.32 -15.69 -4.21
CA ASN A 16 6.36 -14.72 -3.84
C ASN A 16 5.79 -13.51 -3.08
N HIS A 17 4.63 -13.00 -3.50
CA HIS A 17 3.99 -11.88 -2.82
C HIS A 17 3.46 -12.25 -1.41
N PHE A 18 3.03 -13.49 -1.21
CA PHE A 18 2.70 -14.00 0.13
C PHE A 18 3.95 -14.07 1.02
N VAL A 19 5.04 -14.66 0.50
CA VAL A 19 6.32 -14.74 1.24
C VAL A 19 6.83 -13.35 1.61
N LEU A 20 6.74 -12.38 0.69
CA LEU A 20 7.10 -10.99 0.94
C LEU A 20 6.25 -10.38 2.07
N ASN A 21 4.92 -10.49 2.00
CA ASN A 21 4.06 -9.95 3.06
C ASN A 21 4.29 -10.64 4.41
N LEU A 22 4.54 -11.95 4.42
CA LEU A 22 4.89 -12.66 5.65
C LEU A 22 6.20 -12.13 6.24
N ALA A 23 7.24 -11.95 5.41
CA ALA A 23 8.53 -11.40 5.83
C ALA A 23 8.40 -9.96 6.35
N LEU A 24 7.60 -9.12 5.70
CA LEU A 24 7.33 -7.75 6.14
C LEU A 24 6.52 -7.71 7.44
N GLY A 25 5.56 -8.61 7.62
CA GLY A 25 4.84 -8.78 8.88
C GLY A 25 5.77 -9.15 10.04
N VAL A 26 6.71 -10.07 9.80
CA VAL A 26 7.74 -10.44 10.78
C VAL A 26 8.64 -9.25 11.08
N LEU A 27 9.07 -8.48 10.07
CA LEU A 27 9.86 -7.26 10.27
C LEU A 27 9.14 -6.23 11.15
N ALA A 28 7.85 -5.98 10.89
CA ALA A 28 7.02 -5.09 11.69
C ALA A 28 6.88 -5.57 13.14
N PHE A 29 6.66 -6.88 13.34
CA PHE A 29 6.58 -7.48 14.66
C PHE A 29 7.90 -7.37 15.44
N LEU A 30 9.03 -7.67 14.81
CA LEU A 30 10.36 -7.54 15.42
C LEU A 30 10.67 -6.09 15.80
N SER A 31 10.32 -5.13 14.93
CA SER A 31 10.50 -3.70 15.20
C SER A 31 9.75 -3.26 16.47
N PHE A 32 8.59 -3.84 16.75
CA PHE A 32 7.84 -3.52 17.96
C PHE A 32 8.43 -4.14 19.23
N ILE A 33 8.95 -5.37 19.16
CA ILE A 33 9.59 -6.01 20.32
C ILE A 33 10.80 -5.19 20.80
N THR A 34 11.46 -4.45 19.91
CA THR A 34 12.60 -3.59 20.30
C THR A 34 12.20 -2.35 21.13
N ILE A 35 10.91 -2.07 21.32
CA ILE A 35 10.42 -0.95 22.13
C ILE A 35 10.24 -1.43 23.57
N PHE A 36 11.30 -1.29 24.36
CA PHE A 36 11.42 -1.88 25.70
C PHE A 36 10.53 -1.21 26.77
N ASP A 37 10.05 0.01 26.55
CA ASP A 37 9.47 0.83 27.63
C ASP A 37 8.20 1.59 27.23
N LEU A 38 7.21 0.86 26.71
CA LEU A 38 5.86 1.41 26.53
C LEU A 38 5.13 1.44 27.87
N SER A 39 5.02 2.61 28.48
CA SER A 39 4.14 2.86 29.65
C SER A 39 2.66 2.67 29.33
N THR A 40 2.29 2.72 28.05
CA THR A 40 0.91 2.91 27.61
C THR A 40 0.30 1.60 27.11
N TYR A 41 -0.42 0.92 28.01
CA TYR A 41 -1.06 -0.38 27.76
C TYR A 41 -1.92 -0.42 26.50
N PHE A 42 -2.64 0.67 26.21
CA PHE A 42 -3.49 0.80 25.03
C PHE A 42 -2.71 0.63 23.71
N ILE A 43 -1.55 1.28 23.57
CA ILE A 43 -0.73 1.22 22.36
C ILE A 43 -0.23 -0.21 22.12
N LYS A 44 0.13 -0.93 23.20
CA LYS A 44 0.53 -2.34 23.11
C LYS A 44 -0.60 -3.23 22.57
N ILE A 45 -1.81 -3.09 23.12
CA ILE A 45 -2.98 -3.84 22.63
C ILE A 45 -3.25 -3.55 21.16
N LEU A 46 -3.25 -2.27 20.78
CA LEU A 46 -3.52 -1.85 19.40
C LEU A 46 -2.51 -2.47 18.43
N PHE A 47 -1.22 -2.47 18.79
CA PHE A 47 -0.17 -3.02 17.95
C PHE A 47 -0.25 -4.55 17.83
N ILE A 48 -0.42 -5.26 18.95
CA ILE A 48 -0.59 -6.72 18.95
C ILE A 48 -1.79 -7.12 18.11
N SER A 49 -2.93 -6.44 18.30
CA SER A 49 -4.15 -6.68 17.52
C SER A 49 -3.92 -6.43 16.02
N SER A 50 -3.20 -5.37 15.67
CA SER A 50 -2.84 -5.04 14.29
C SER A 50 -1.97 -6.12 13.66
N CYS A 51 -0.99 -6.65 14.38
CA CYS A 51 -0.13 -7.75 13.90
C CYS A 51 -0.91 -9.06 13.72
N LEU A 52 -1.75 -9.42 14.69
CA LEU A 52 -2.57 -10.64 14.59
C LEU A 52 -3.52 -10.56 13.39
N LEU A 53 -4.21 -9.43 13.23
CA LEU A 53 -5.08 -9.19 12.08
C LEU A 53 -4.30 -9.22 10.76
N TYR A 54 -3.09 -8.65 10.73
CA TYR A 54 -2.21 -8.68 9.57
C TYR A 54 -1.88 -10.11 9.12
N PHE A 55 -1.38 -10.95 10.02
CA PHE A 55 -1.03 -12.33 9.69
C PHE A 55 -2.25 -13.16 9.32
N PHE A 56 -3.37 -12.98 10.03
CA PHE A 56 -4.63 -13.61 9.68
C PHE A 56 -5.05 -13.26 8.24
N PHE A 57 -4.99 -11.98 7.87
CA PHE A 57 -5.36 -11.53 6.53
C PHE A 57 -4.40 -12.05 5.46
N CYS A 58 -3.09 -12.10 5.73
CA CYS A 58 -2.09 -12.69 4.83
C CYS A 58 -2.42 -14.16 4.51
N ILE A 59 -2.66 -14.97 5.55
CA ILE A 59 -2.97 -16.40 5.40
C ILE A 59 -4.31 -16.58 4.68
N PHE A 60 -5.33 -15.81 5.06
CA PHE A 60 -6.65 -15.84 4.43
C PHE A 60 -6.57 -15.54 2.94
N LEU A 61 -5.87 -14.46 2.56
CA LEU A 61 -5.69 -14.07 1.17
C LEU A 61 -4.95 -15.13 0.35
N TYR A 62 -3.90 -15.72 0.91
CA TYR A 62 -3.14 -16.79 0.25
C TYR A 62 -3.99 -18.04 0.01
N ARG A 63 -4.71 -18.51 1.03
CA ARG A 63 -5.60 -19.69 0.89
C ARG A 63 -6.69 -19.43 -0.15
N ARG A 64 -7.28 -18.23 -0.14
CA ARG A 64 -8.32 -17.85 -1.09
C ARG A 64 -7.81 -17.82 -2.54
N ALA A 65 -6.66 -17.20 -2.78
CA ALA A 65 -6.06 -17.13 -4.12
C ALA A 65 -5.65 -18.52 -4.64
N LYS A 66 -5.18 -19.41 -3.75
CA LYS A 66 -4.80 -20.78 -4.11
C LYS A 66 -5.99 -21.68 -4.48
N ALA A 67 -7.13 -21.54 -3.80
CA ALA A 67 -8.26 -22.45 -3.94
C ALA A 67 -9.15 -22.18 -5.17
N LYS A 68 -9.25 -20.92 -5.62
CA LYS A 68 -10.07 -20.52 -6.76
C LYS A 68 -9.30 -19.53 -7.64
N PRO A 69 -8.47 -20.01 -8.57
CA PRO A 69 -7.71 -19.14 -9.44
C PRO A 69 -8.64 -18.51 -10.50
N ASP A 70 -9.04 -17.26 -10.27
CA ASP A 70 -9.82 -16.44 -11.21
C ASP A 70 -9.17 -15.06 -11.36
N ALA A 71 -9.09 -14.54 -12.59
CA ALA A 71 -8.40 -13.29 -12.92
C ALA A 71 -8.88 -12.11 -12.05
N LEU A 72 -10.18 -12.05 -11.76
CA LEU A 72 -10.74 -11.04 -10.86
C LEU A 72 -10.26 -11.22 -9.42
N LEU A 73 -10.27 -12.46 -8.90
CA LEU A 73 -9.73 -12.79 -7.58
C LEU A 73 -8.23 -12.51 -7.48
N TYR A 74 -7.45 -12.72 -8.55
CA TYR A 74 -6.03 -12.37 -8.61
C TYR A 74 -5.78 -10.87 -8.57
N ALA A 75 -6.52 -10.10 -9.36
CA ALA A 75 -6.43 -8.65 -9.34
C ALA A 75 -6.81 -8.10 -7.95
N GLN A 76 -7.84 -8.68 -7.32
CA GLN A 76 -8.22 -8.35 -5.94
C GLN A 76 -7.12 -8.72 -4.94
N HIS A 77 -6.55 -9.92 -5.04
CA HIS A 77 -5.45 -10.36 -4.17
C HIS A 77 -4.26 -9.41 -4.28
N ARG A 78 -3.86 -9.02 -5.49
CA ARG A 78 -2.76 -8.09 -5.73
C ARG A 78 -3.01 -6.72 -5.11
N LEU A 79 -4.22 -6.19 -5.25
CA LEU A 79 -4.65 -4.94 -4.61
C LEU A 79 -4.52 -5.04 -3.09
N LEU A 80 -5.13 -6.06 -2.48
CA LEU A 80 -5.17 -6.25 -1.03
C LEU A 80 -3.80 -6.56 -0.42
N ALA A 81 -2.99 -7.36 -1.11
CA ALA A 81 -1.63 -7.68 -0.69
C ALA A 81 -0.71 -6.47 -0.79
N GLY A 82 -0.95 -5.56 -1.73
CA GLY A 82 -0.30 -4.25 -1.73
C GLY A 82 -0.68 -3.42 -0.49
N TYR A 83 -1.96 -3.35 -0.14
CA TYR A 83 -2.41 -2.64 1.06
C TYR A 83 -1.74 -3.21 2.33
N LEU A 84 -1.56 -4.53 2.40
CA LEU A 84 -0.78 -5.18 3.45
C LEU A 84 0.68 -4.70 3.45
N THR A 85 1.35 -4.66 2.30
CA THR A 85 2.71 -4.14 2.21
C THR A 85 2.78 -2.70 2.75
N SER A 86 1.89 -1.81 2.32
CA SER A 86 1.80 -0.44 2.85
C SER A 86 1.60 -0.42 4.37
N PHE A 87 0.66 -1.22 4.87
CA PHE A 87 0.35 -1.28 6.30
C PHE A 87 1.51 -1.82 7.14
N SER A 88 2.28 -2.80 6.63
CA SER A 88 3.46 -3.31 7.34
C SER A 88 4.53 -2.22 7.53
N PHE A 89 4.80 -1.41 6.51
CA PHE A 89 5.72 -0.27 6.62
C PHE A 89 5.16 0.84 7.52
N LEU A 90 3.84 1.01 7.59
CA LEU A 90 3.22 1.88 8.59
C LEU A 90 3.46 1.34 10.00
N LEU A 91 3.28 0.05 10.25
CA LEU A 91 3.56 -0.55 11.56
C LEU A 91 5.01 -0.33 11.97
N VAL A 92 5.97 -0.53 11.06
CA VAL A 92 7.40 -0.21 11.32
C VAL A 92 7.58 1.29 11.63
N THR A 93 6.97 2.17 10.85
CA THR A 93 7.00 3.64 11.09
C THR A 93 6.52 3.96 12.50
N LEU A 94 5.37 3.40 12.88
CA LEU A 94 4.74 3.63 14.17
C LEU A 94 5.62 3.09 15.30
N SER A 95 6.19 1.88 15.15
CA SER A 95 7.14 1.30 16.09
C SER A 95 8.34 2.21 16.32
N VAL A 96 9.00 2.66 15.25
CA VAL A 96 10.19 3.53 15.38
C VAL A 96 9.81 4.89 15.93
N SER A 97 8.63 5.43 15.57
CA SER A 97 8.17 6.73 16.06
C SER A 97 7.89 6.76 17.57
N LEU A 98 7.55 5.61 18.18
CA LEU A 98 7.37 5.51 19.62
C LEU A 98 8.67 5.71 20.40
N ASN A 99 9.82 5.36 19.81
CA ASN A 99 11.14 5.67 20.39
C ASN A 99 11.45 7.17 20.37
N VAL A 100 10.70 7.96 19.59
CA VAL A 100 10.82 9.43 19.52
C VAL A 100 9.83 10.11 20.47
N GLY A 101 8.60 9.58 20.54
CA GLY A 101 7.57 10.02 21.48
C GLY A 101 6.15 9.72 20.97
N GLU A 102 5.20 9.58 21.90
CA GLU A 102 3.82 9.19 21.58
C GLU A 102 3.11 10.14 20.61
N ILE A 103 3.41 11.44 20.68
CA ILE A 103 2.82 12.43 19.77
C ILE A 103 3.23 12.19 18.31
N TYR A 104 4.43 11.65 18.06
CA TYR A 104 4.86 11.27 16.71
C TYR A 104 4.07 10.07 16.21
N PHE A 105 3.87 9.06 17.06
CA PHE A 105 3.04 7.90 16.76
C PHE A 105 1.64 8.31 16.31
N TRP A 106 0.96 9.15 17.09
CA TRP A 106 -0.39 9.63 16.75
C TRP A 106 -0.41 10.45 15.48
N SER A 107 0.62 11.25 15.26
CA SER A 107 0.69 12.10 14.09
C SER A 107 0.92 11.34 12.80
N TYR A 108 1.74 10.28 12.80
CA TYR A 108 1.88 9.41 11.64
C TYR A 108 0.59 8.65 11.32
N ILE A 109 -0.24 8.32 12.32
CA ILE A 109 -1.60 7.80 12.09
C ILE A 109 -2.46 8.83 11.35
N VAL A 110 -2.49 10.08 11.84
CA VAL A 110 -3.27 11.16 11.20
C VAL A 110 -2.79 11.41 9.78
N LEU A 111 -1.48 11.52 9.55
CA LEU A 111 -0.90 11.70 8.22
C LEU A 111 -1.27 10.53 7.30
N TYR A 112 -1.22 9.29 7.79
CA TYR A 112 -1.62 8.13 7.00
C TYR A 112 -3.10 8.19 6.59
N ILE A 113 -3.99 8.60 7.50
CA ILE A 113 -5.42 8.78 7.21
C ILE A 113 -5.64 9.86 6.14
N LEU A 114 -5.01 11.03 6.30
CA LEU A 114 -5.09 12.11 5.32
C LEU A 114 -4.59 11.67 3.94
N PHE A 115 -3.49 10.92 3.92
CA PHE A 115 -2.92 10.39 2.68
C PHE A 115 -3.85 9.35 2.02
N ASN A 116 -4.52 8.50 2.80
CA ASN A 116 -5.55 7.59 2.29
C ASN A 116 -6.75 8.34 1.69
N ILE A 117 -7.17 9.44 2.33
CA ILE A 117 -8.26 10.30 1.81
C ILE A 117 -7.84 10.91 0.47
N LEU A 118 -6.62 11.47 0.38
CA LEU A 118 -6.08 12.01 -0.88
C LEU A 118 -6.04 10.97 -1.99
N ILE A 119 -5.54 9.77 -1.71
CA ILE A 119 -5.53 8.67 -2.70
C ILE A 119 -6.95 8.30 -3.12
N ARG A 120 -7.93 8.30 -2.22
CA ARG A 120 -9.33 8.05 -2.61
C ARG A 120 -9.88 9.11 -3.55
N PHE A 121 -9.55 10.38 -3.33
CA PHE A 121 -9.92 11.44 -4.27
C PHE A 121 -9.29 11.23 -5.65
N GLU A 122 -7.98 10.95 -5.70
CA GLU A 122 -7.26 10.65 -6.94
C GLU A 122 -7.84 9.42 -7.66
N MET A 123 -8.10 8.33 -6.94
CA MET A 123 -8.74 7.13 -7.48
C MET A 123 -10.13 7.44 -8.07
N SER A 124 -10.92 8.26 -7.38
CA SER A 124 -12.25 8.64 -7.87
C SER A 124 -12.16 9.51 -9.13
N ALA A 125 -11.21 10.45 -9.18
CA ALA A 125 -10.96 11.28 -10.34
C ALA A 125 -10.50 10.46 -11.56
N MET A 126 -9.65 9.45 -11.37
CA MET A 126 -9.27 8.51 -12.44
C MET A 126 -10.45 7.67 -12.91
N LEU A 127 -11.31 7.20 -12.01
CA LEU A 127 -12.52 6.46 -12.40
C LEU A 127 -13.50 7.30 -13.21
N VAL A 128 -13.59 8.62 -12.98
CA VAL A 128 -14.41 9.50 -13.85
C VAL A 128 -13.82 9.56 -15.26
N ARG A 129 -12.48 9.58 -15.39
CA ARG A 129 -11.80 9.49 -16.70
C ARG A 129 -11.97 8.11 -17.36
N LYS A 130 -12.34 7.07 -16.61
CA LYS A 130 -12.63 5.72 -17.13
C LYS A 130 -13.72 5.68 -18.20
N GLN A 131 -14.62 6.68 -18.25
CA GLN A 131 -15.60 6.80 -19.34
C GLN A 131 -14.94 6.85 -20.73
N TYR A 132 -13.70 7.35 -20.83
CA TYR A 132 -12.89 7.36 -22.07
C TYR A 132 -12.14 6.03 -22.31
N LEU A 133 -12.02 5.18 -21.29
CA LEU A 133 -11.34 3.89 -21.32
C LEU A 133 -12.19 2.81 -22.03
N ASN A 134 -13.52 2.96 -22.01
CA ASN A 134 -14.45 2.11 -22.77
C ASN A 134 -14.24 2.17 -24.28
N GLU A 135 -13.68 3.26 -24.82
CA GLU A 135 -13.28 3.34 -26.23
C GLU A 135 -12.00 2.55 -26.51
N PHE A 136 -11.16 2.34 -25.49
CA PHE A 136 -9.89 1.63 -25.58
C PHE A 136 -10.00 0.11 -25.32
N THR A 137 -10.86 -0.32 -24.38
CA THR A 137 -11.18 -1.76 -24.18
C THR A 137 -11.83 -2.37 -25.42
N LYS A 138 -12.58 -1.57 -26.21
CA LYS A 138 -13.04 -1.96 -27.57
C LYS A 138 -11.90 -2.30 -28.54
N GLY A 139 -10.73 -1.67 -28.40
CA GLY A 139 -9.53 -1.97 -29.17
C GLY A 139 -8.80 -3.23 -28.69
N LEU A 140 -8.80 -3.49 -27.38
CA LEU A 140 -8.25 -4.73 -26.79
C LEU A 140 -9.10 -5.96 -27.09
N ASN A 141 -10.43 -5.82 -27.19
CA ASN A 141 -11.36 -6.86 -27.60
C ASN A 141 -11.11 -7.42 -29.02
N LYS A 142 -10.22 -6.81 -29.82
CA LYS A 142 -9.77 -7.35 -31.11
C LYS A 142 -8.66 -8.40 -30.99
N LYS A 143 -8.04 -8.58 -29.81
CA LYS A 143 -7.10 -9.68 -29.54
C LYS A 143 -7.83 -10.79 -28.80
N GLU A 144 -7.76 -12.01 -29.33
CA GLU A 144 -8.51 -13.17 -28.81
C GLU A 144 -8.06 -13.59 -27.39
N GLU A 145 -6.80 -13.37 -27.01
CA GLU A 145 -6.26 -13.72 -25.68
C GLU A 145 -5.20 -12.72 -25.19
N VAL A 146 -5.27 -12.31 -23.92
CA VAL A 146 -4.27 -11.46 -23.25
C VAL A 146 -4.07 -11.94 -21.82
N ASP A 147 -2.82 -12.13 -21.41
CA ASP A 147 -2.48 -12.49 -20.02
C ASP A 147 -2.77 -11.35 -19.04
N LEU A 148 -3.12 -11.69 -17.79
CA LEU A 148 -3.43 -10.71 -16.74
C LEU A 148 -2.30 -9.71 -16.51
N TYR A 149 -1.04 -10.18 -16.49
CA TYR A 149 0.11 -9.29 -16.39
C TYR A 149 0.20 -8.30 -17.55
N GLY A 150 0.01 -8.77 -18.78
CA GLY A 150 0.05 -7.95 -20.00
C GLY A 150 -1.07 -6.92 -20.02
N PHE A 151 -2.28 -7.32 -19.60
CA PHE A 151 -3.42 -6.43 -19.46
C PHE A 151 -3.16 -5.30 -18.46
N ILE A 152 -2.66 -5.62 -17.27
CA ILE A 152 -2.33 -4.63 -16.23
C ILE A 152 -1.21 -3.71 -16.71
N PHE A 153 -0.17 -4.25 -17.36
CA PHE A 153 0.96 -3.48 -17.87
C PHE A 153 0.53 -2.48 -18.96
N LEU A 154 -0.35 -2.92 -19.87
CA LEU A 154 -0.90 -2.04 -20.90
C LEU A 154 -1.68 -0.90 -20.26
N LEU A 155 -2.65 -1.19 -19.40
CA LEU A 155 -3.46 -0.16 -18.72
C LEU A 155 -2.61 0.85 -17.94
N THR A 156 -1.62 0.36 -17.20
CA THR A 156 -0.74 1.21 -16.38
C THR A 156 0.17 2.10 -17.21
N ARG A 157 0.62 1.65 -18.39
CA ARG A 157 1.48 2.44 -19.30
C ARG A 157 0.73 3.58 -19.98
N TYR A 158 -0.57 3.41 -20.22
CA TYR A 158 -1.40 4.41 -20.91
C TYR A 158 -1.90 5.52 -19.99
N GLU A 159 -2.35 5.21 -18.77
CA GLU A 159 -2.99 6.22 -17.90
C GLU A 159 -2.06 6.83 -16.85
N CYS A 160 -0.98 6.16 -16.46
CA CYS A 160 -0.15 6.57 -15.33
C CYS A 160 1.28 6.98 -15.74
N LYS A 161 1.43 8.01 -16.59
CA LYS A 161 2.69 8.79 -16.66
C LYS A 161 2.81 9.69 -15.44
N ILE A 162 2.92 9.07 -14.28
CA ILE A 162 3.07 9.80 -13.02
C ILE A 162 4.54 10.12 -12.84
N ASN A 163 4.86 11.40 -12.71
CA ASN A 163 6.22 11.83 -12.43
C ASN A 163 6.57 11.45 -10.98
N GLY A 164 7.22 10.30 -10.79
CA GLY A 164 7.62 9.78 -9.48
C GLY A 164 8.44 10.77 -8.64
N TRP A 165 9.16 11.68 -9.31
CA TRP A 165 9.90 12.76 -8.67
C TRP A 165 9.02 13.74 -7.91
N LEU A 166 7.82 14.05 -8.42
CA LEU A 166 6.92 15.01 -7.77
C LEU A 166 6.39 14.48 -6.43
N ILE A 167 6.11 13.18 -6.36
CA ILE A 167 5.71 12.50 -5.11
C ILE A 167 6.86 12.45 -4.14
N PHE A 168 8.06 12.13 -4.62
CA PHE A 168 9.27 12.10 -3.80
C PHE A 168 9.57 13.46 -3.16
N PHE A 169 9.60 14.54 -3.96
CA PHE A 169 9.83 15.90 -3.46
C PHE A 169 8.69 16.40 -2.57
N GLY A 170 7.43 16.12 -2.92
CA GLY A 170 6.28 16.46 -2.08
C GLY A 170 6.34 15.77 -0.72
N PHE A 171 6.82 14.54 -0.66
CA PHE A 171 6.98 13.82 0.60
C PHE A 171 8.10 14.38 1.46
N ILE A 172 9.25 14.72 0.86
CA ILE A 172 10.35 15.41 1.55
C ILE A 172 9.83 16.72 2.16
N LEU A 173 9.07 17.50 1.39
CA LEU A 173 8.51 18.77 1.86
C LEU A 173 7.56 18.55 3.06
N ILE A 174 6.66 17.56 2.97
CA ILE A 174 5.75 17.21 4.08
C ILE A 174 6.52 16.79 5.32
N GLN A 175 7.56 15.96 5.19
CA GLN A 175 8.39 15.57 6.34
C GLN A 175 9.13 16.76 6.96
N MET A 176 9.68 17.65 6.14
CA MET A 176 10.37 18.86 6.61
C MET A 176 9.43 19.80 7.36
N VAL A 177 8.25 20.08 6.80
CA VAL A 177 7.21 20.90 7.44
C VAL A 177 6.74 20.24 8.73
N TRP A 178 6.54 18.93 8.72
CA TRP A 178 6.09 18.17 9.88
C TRP A 178 7.09 18.24 11.03
N ILE A 179 8.38 18.02 10.75
CA ILE A 179 9.47 18.15 11.74
C ILE A 179 9.56 19.59 12.26
N ALA A 180 9.41 20.61 11.39
CA ALA A 180 9.42 22.01 11.81
C ALA A 180 8.27 22.33 12.76
N VAL A 181 7.04 21.90 12.44
CA VAL A 181 5.85 22.04 13.30
C VAL A 181 6.09 21.39 14.67
N LEU A 182 6.63 20.17 14.70
CA LEU A 182 6.88 19.46 15.95
C LEU A 182 7.99 20.09 16.80
N LYS A 183 9.02 20.64 16.17
CA LYS A 183 10.13 21.31 16.86
C LYS A 183 9.76 22.70 17.37
N GLU A 184 9.11 23.52 16.55
CA GLU A 184 8.84 24.92 16.86
C GLU A 184 7.57 25.12 17.68
N ILE A 185 6.50 24.38 17.37
CA ILE A 185 5.20 24.55 18.03
C ILE A 185 5.11 23.65 19.27
N LEU A 186 5.56 22.41 19.18
CA LEU A 186 5.45 21.43 20.26
C LEU A 186 6.72 21.32 21.12
N LYS A 187 7.79 22.05 20.76
CA LYS A 187 9.07 22.16 21.50
C LYS A 187 9.75 20.81 21.79
N ILE A 188 9.53 19.80 20.95
CA ILE A 188 10.10 18.46 21.17
C ILE A 188 11.52 18.41 20.62
N SER A 189 12.49 18.15 21.51
CA SER A 189 13.92 18.08 21.18
C SER A 189 14.41 16.63 21.22
N ALA A 190 14.29 15.91 20.11
CA ALA A 190 14.99 14.66 19.87
C ALA A 190 16.11 14.86 18.82
N PRO A 191 17.17 14.04 18.82
CA PRO A 191 18.21 14.11 17.80
C PRO A 191 17.62 13.88 16.41
N TYR A 192 18.14 14.60 15.41
CA TYR A 192 17.50 14.68 14.08
C TYR A 192 17.40 13.31 13.37
N GLU A 193 18.36 12.43 13.64
CA GLU A 193 18.46 11.06 13.15
C GLU A 193 17.23 10.21 13.52
N PHE A 194 16.65 10.44 14.70
CA PHE A 194 15.46 9.74 15.15
C PHE A 194 14.18 10.16 14.41
N TYR A 195 14.18 11.31 13.72
CA TYR A 195 13.05 11.74 12.89
C TYR A 195 13.10 11.17 11.47
N ILE A 196 14.29 10.92 10.95
CA ILE A 196 14.48 10.49 9.56
C ILE A 196 13.95 9.07 9.36
N MET A 197 14.24 8.16 10.30
CA MET A 197 13.95 6.74 10.14
C MET A 197 12.44 6.42 10.08
N PRO A 198 11.57 6.96 10.97
CA PRO A 198 10.12 6.87 10.78
C PRO A 198 9.67 7.47 9.45
N GLY A 199 10.21 8.63 9.07
CA GLY A 199 9.87 9.29 7.81
C GLY A 199 10.15 8.44 6.56
N ILE A 200 11.27 7.70 6.54
CA ILE A 200 11.61 6.80 5.42
C ILE A 200 10.60 5.65 5.31
N PHE A 201 10.30 4.97 6.41
CA PHE A 201 9.31 3.88 6.36
C PHE A 201 7.92 4.40 6.03
N PHE A 202 7.57 5.60 6.49
CA PHE A 202 6.32 6.26 6.15
C PHE A 202 6.25 6.60 4.66
N PHE A 203 7.37 7.03 4.07
CA PHE A 203 7.50 7.25 2.63
C PHE A 203 7.25 5.97 1.86
N ILE A 204 7.90 4.87 2.23
CA ILE A 204 7.72 3.58 1.55
C ILE A 204 6.27 3.12 1.66
N SER A 205 5.66 3.24 2.84
CA SER A 205 4.24 2.94 3.08
C SER A 205 3.34 3.74 2.13
N SER A 206 3.48 5.07 2.15
CA SER A 206 2.69 5.99 1.34
C SER A 206 2.91 5.78 -0.17
N PHE A 207 4.16 5.64 -0.60
CA PHE A 207 4.49 5.38 -2.00
C PHE A 207 3.89 4.06 -2.49
N THR A 208 3.92 3.01 -1.66
CA THR A 208 3.27 1.74 -1.95
C THR A 208 1.77 1.93 -2.13
N LEU A 209 1.11 2.58 -1.15
CA LEU A 209 -0.33 2.87 -1.16
C LEU A 209 -0.75 3.66 -2.40
N TYR A 210 0.02 4.69 -2.75
CA TYR A 210 -0.19 5.52 -3.92
C TYR A 210 -0.09 4.70 -5.20
N ASN A 211 0.99 3.91 -5.37
CA ASN A 211 1.12 3.04 -6.54
C ASN A 211 -0.01 2.00 -6.65
N ILE A 212 -0.48 1.43 -5.54
CA ILE A 212 -1.61 0.50 -5.54
C ILE A 212 -2.88 1.23 -6.00
N GLY A 213 -3.13 2.40 -5.44
CA GLY A 213 -4.28 3.22 -5.77
C GLY A 213 -4.35 3.62 -7.24
N LEU A 214 -3.22 3.93 -7.89
CA LEU A 214 -3.27 4.38 -9.29
C LEU A 214 -3.01 3.26 -10.29
N LYS A 215 -2.10 2.34 -9.97
CA LYS A 215 -1.67 1.30 -10.92
C LYS A 215 -2.45 0.00 -10.81
N MET A 216 -3.04 -0.31 -9.66
CA MET A 216 -3.74 -1.58 -9.44
C MET A 216 -5.25 -1.44 -9.35
N TYR A 217 -5.74 -0.32 -8.79
CA TYR A 217 -7.17 -0.10 -8.61
C TYR A 217 -7.92 0.05 -9.94
N LEU A 218 -7.33 0.77 -10.90
CA LEU A 218 -7.94 0.98 -12.21
C LEU A 218 -8.07 -0.35 -12.99
N PRO A 219 -7.02 -1.17 -13.17
CA PRO A 219 -7.17 -2.49 -13.81
C PRO A 219 -8.17 -3.40 -13.09
N TYR A 220 -8.16 -3.42 -11.75
CA TYR A 220 -9.15 -4.17 -10.98
C TYR A 220 -10.58 -3.69 -11.25
N SER A 221 -10.81 -2.38 -11.29
CA SER A 221 -12.11 -1.79 -11.55
C SER A 221 -12.61 -2.05 -12.97
N VAL A 222 -11.71 -2.10 -13.96
CA VAL A 222 -12.05 -2.49 -15.35
C VAL A 222 -12.44 -3.98 -15.39
N LEU A 223 -11.60 -4.86 -14.84
CA LEU A 223 -11.88 -6.31 -14.78
C LEU A 223 -13.21 -6.62 -14.10
N LYS A 224 -13.53 -5.92 -13.01
CA LYS A 224 -14.75 -6.14 -12.26
C LYS A 224 -16.00 -5.84 -13.11
N GLU A 225 -15.97 -4.82 -13.96
CA GLU A 225 -17.08 -4.48 -14.85
C GLU A 225 -17.19 -5.42 -16.06
N GLU A 226 -16.09 -6.02 -16.53
CA GLU A 226 -16.12 -6.95 -17.66
C GLU A 226 -16.60 -8.36 -17.29
N VAL A 227 -16.50 -8.74 -16.00
CA VAL A 227 -16.89 -10.07 -15.48
C VAL A 227 -18.33 -10.07 -14.92
N GLN A 228 -18.92 -8.90 -14.66
CA GLN A 228 -20.29 -8.74 -14.15
C GLN A 228 -21.29 -8.43 -15.28
#